data_AF-A0A1X6MIN3-F1
#
_entry.id   AF-A0A1X6MIN3-F1
#
_cell.length_a   1.000
_cell.length_b   1.000
_cell.length_c   1.000
_cell.angle_alpha   90.00
_cell.angle_beta   90.00
_cell.angle_gamma   90.00
#
_symmetry.space_group_name_H-M   'P 1'
#
loop_
_entity.id
_entity.type
_entity.pdbx_description
1 polymer ?
#
loop_
_entity_poly.entity_id
_entity_poly.type
_entity_poly.pdbx_seq_one_letter_code
_entity_poly.pdbx_strand_id
1 'polypeptide(L)'
;MSLSFAASLLRITHKYDVADLRQDALTCFKSFYPITLSAWLNVEYVKPAPNAVLAVNLAHFAKIPSILPAALLHCMQLDPDVLIQGWHRPDGTVEFLSPEDTVHILQGRDSIWSDRRTAPWLLHPQCSSKCSDQTGCTTALSQLPQDALREGYFHHVWDLSNPCDSQSWPSLKVLCRACKCMMRAHFNRINQATWRNLPAYFNLPPLLDWG
;
A
#
# COMPACT_ATOMS: atom_id res chain seq x y z
N MET A 1 -14.08 -15.87 -0.52
CA MET A 1 -13.10 -16.67 -1.29
C MET A 1 -11.71 -16.24 -0.87
N SER A 2 -10.71 -17.13 -0.76
CA SER A 2 -9.33 -16.74 -0.38
C SER A 2 -8.45 -16.52 -1.61
N LEU A 3 -7.36 -15.75 -1.46
CA LEU A 3 -6.40 -15.53 -2.55
C LEU A 3 -5.75 -16.85 -3.02
N SER A 4 -5.41 -17.76 -2.10
CA SER A 4 -4.86 -19.08 -2.44
C SER A 4 -5.85 -19.92 -3.24
N PHE A 5 -7.15 -19.85 -2.92
CA PHE A 5 -8.18 -20.54 -3.69
C PHE A 5 -8.33 -19.95 -5.10
N ALA A 6 -8.35 -18.62 -5.23
CA ALA A 6 -8.38 -17.94 -6.53
C ALA A 6 -7.15 -18.31 -7.39
N ALA A 7 -5.96 -18.40 -6.77
CA ALA A 7 -4.74 -18.83 -7.44
C ALA A 7 -4.80 -20.28 -7.94
N SER A 8 -5.28 -21.21 -7.11
CA SER A 8 -5.50 -22.60 -7.50
C SER A 8 -6.50 -22.72 -8.65
N LEU A 9 -7.61 -21.98 -8.57
CA LEU A 9 -8.63 -21.96 -9.61
C LEU A 9 -8.07 -21.41 -10.93
N LEU A 10 -7.28 -20.32 -10.90
CA LEU A 10 -6.61 -19.79 -12.09
C LEU A 10 -5.64 -20.79 -12.73
N ARG A 11 -4.84 -21.49 -11.93
CA ARG A 11 -3.90 -22.52 -12.44
C ARG A 11 -4.64 -23.71 -13.08
N ILE A 12 -5.71 -24.19 -12.44
CA ILE A 12 -6.52 -25.32 -12.95
C ILE A 12 -7.26 -24.90 -14.22
N THR A 13 -7.98 -23.78 -14.20
CA THR A 13 -8.75 -23.31 -15.35
C THR A 13 -7.86 -22.99 -16.55
N HIS A 14 -6.62 -22.53 -16.32
CA HIS A 14 -5.61 -22.38 -17.36
C HIS A 14 -5.14 -23.74 -17.92
N LYS A 15 -4.95 -24.75 -17.07
CA LYS A 15 -4.51 -26.10 -17.51
C LYS A 15 -5.58 -26.85 -18.30
N TYR A 16 -6.85 -26.68 -17.97
CA TYR A 16 -7.97 -27.42 -18.55
C TYR A 16 -8.86 -26.58 -19.49
N ASP A 17 -8.43 -25.35 -19.80
CA ASP A 17 -9.10 -24.40 -20.71
C ASP A 17 -10.59 -24.17 -20.44
N VAL A 18 -10.96 -23.98 -19.17
CA VAL A 18 -12.34 -23.71 -18.76
C VAL A 18 -12.55 -22.20 -18.67
N ALA A 19 -12.97 -21.60 -19.79
CA ALA A 19 -13.01 -20.15 -19.99
C ALA A 19 -13.86 -19.38 -18.96
N ASP A 20 -15.08 -19.85 -18.67
CA ASP A 20 -16.00 -19.14 -17.77
C ASP A 20 -15.46 -19.08 -16.33
N LEU A 21 -15.01 -20.23 -15.80
CA LEU A 21 -14.39 -20.29 -14.48
C LEU A 21 -13.08 -19.49 -14.40
N ARG A 22 -12.35 -19.38 -15.52
CA ARG A 22 -11.16 -18.53 -15.58
C ARG A 22 -11.55 -17.06 -15.39
N GLN A 23 -12.60 -16.60 -16.05
CA GLN A 23 -13.05 -15.21 -15.94
C GLN A 23 -13.53 -14.86 -14.52
N ASP A 24 -14.24 -15.78 -13.87
CA ASP A 24 -14.65 -15.62 -12.47
C ASP A 24 -13.44 -15.55 -11.53
N ALA A 25 -12.46 -16.43 -11.74
CA ALA A 25 -11.24 -16.45 -10.94
C ALA A 25 -10.40 -15.18 -11.13
N LEU A 26 -10.32 -14.65 -12.36
CA LEU A 26 -9.66 -13.37 -12.68
C LEU A 26 -10.37 -12.20 -11.99
N THR A 27 -11.70 -12.18 -12.01
CA THR A 27 -12.51 -11.13 -11.39
C THR A 27 -12.31 -11.13 -9.88
N CYS A 28 -12.34 -12.31 -9.26
CA CYS A 28 -12.05 -12.46 -7.84
C CYS A 28 -10.62 -12.02 -7.51
N PHE A 29 -9.63 -12.41 -8.32
CA PHE A 29 -8.24 -12.03 -8.09
C PHE A 29 -8.03 -10.50 -8.14
N LYS A 30 -8.62 -9.83 -9.13
CA LYS A 30 -8.59 -8.36 -9.25
C LYS A 30 -9.24 -7.66 -8.06
N SER A 31 -10.25 -8.26 -7.41
CA SER A 31 -10.87 -7.65 -6.23
C SER A 31 -9.96 -7.61 -4.99
N PHE A 32 -8.93 -8.47 -4.90
CA PHE A 32 -7.93 -8.41 -3.82
C PHE A 32 -6.88 -7.32 -4.05
N TYR A 33 -6.66 -6.95 -5.31
CA TYR A 33 -5.66 -5.96 -5.72
C TYR A 33 -6.31 -4.90 -6.62
N PRO A 34 -7.20 -4.07 -6.04
CA PRO A 34 -7.88 -3.03 -6.80
C PRO A 34 -6.89 -1.97 -7.31
N ILE A 35 -7.29 -1.27 -8.36
CA ILE A 35 -6.49 -0.24 -9.04
C ILE A 35 -6.68 1.17 -8.44
N THR A 36 -7.68 1.35 -7.58
CA THR A 36 -8.00 2.63 -6.95
C THR A 36 -7.64 2.61 -5.46
N LEU A 37 -7.14 3.73 -4.94
CA LEU A 37 -6.76 3.84 -3.53
C LEU A 37 -7.96 3.61 -2.58
N SER A 38 -9.13 4.14 -2.94
CA SER A 38 -10.33 3.99 -2.12
C SER A 38 -10.73 2.53 -1.96
N ALA A 39 -10.71 1.74 -3.03
CA ALA A 39 -10.98 0.31 -2.94
C ALA A 39 -9.88 -0.40 -2.14
N TRP A 40 -8.60 -0.06 -2.36
CA TRP A 40 -7.46 -0.63 -1.62
C TRP A 40 -7.58 -0.47 -0.10
N LEU A 41 -7.97 0.73 0.36
CA LEU A 41 -8.15 1.00 1.79
C LEU A 41 -9.31 0.24 2.42
N ASN A 42 -10.28 -0.22 1.62
CA ASN A 42 -11.43 -1.01 2.08
C ASN A 42 -11.22 -2.52 1.96
N VAL A 43 -10.04 -2.98 1.52
CA VAL A 43 -9.77 -4.43 1.43
C VAL A 43 -9.49 -4.99 2.82
N GLU A 44 -10.55 -5.42 3.51
CA GLU A 44 -10.47 -5.99 4.87
C GLU A 44 -9.65 -7.29 4.95
N TYR A 45 -9.53 -8.04 3.85
CA TYR A 45 -9.03 -9.43 3.85
C TYR A 45 -7.54 -9.60 3.53
N VAL A 46 -6.81 -8.53 3.20
CA VAL A 46 -5.46 -8.63 2.63
C VAL A 46 -4.35 -8.35 3.66
N LYS A 47 -4.65 -7.79 4.84
CA LYS A 47 -3.64 -7.40 5.84
C LYS A 47 -3.81 -8.14 7.19
N PRO A 48 -2.87 -8.99 7.63
CA PRO A 48 -1.80 -9.64 6.87
C PRO A 48 -2.24 -11.03 6.41
N ALA A 49 -2.25 -11.25 5.09
CA ALA A 49 -2.21 -12.60 4.53
C ALA A 49 -0.83 -12.80 3.89
N PRO A 50 -0.11 -13.91 4.17
CA PRO A 50 1.27 -14.13 3.76
C PRO A 50 1.47 -14.36 2.24
N ASN A 51 0.48 -14.01 1.42
CA ASN A 51 0.35 -14.40 0.02
C ASN A 51 0.73 -13.27 -0.97
N ALA A 52 1.43 -12.21 -0.54
CA ALA A 52 1.81 -11.10 -1.42
C ALA A 52 2.74 -11.58 -2.57
N VAL A 53 3.69 -12.47 -2.26
CA VAL A 53 4.55 -13.13 -3.27
C VAL A 53 3.72 -13.91 -4.30
N LEU A 54 2.73 -14.68 -3.82
CA LEU A 54 1.83 -15.42 -4.69
C LEU A 54 1.06 -14.49 -5.64
N ALA A 55 0.66 -13.30 -5.18
CA ALA A 55 -0.05 -12.34 -6.02
C ALA A 55 0.82 -11.81 -7.17
N VAL A 56 2.07 -11.46 -6.90
CA VAL A 56 3.00 -11.00 -7.96
C VAL A 56 3.23 -12.10 -8.98
N ASN A 57 3.55 -13.32 -8.52
CA ASN A 57 3.77 -14.46 -9.42
C ASN A 57 2.52 -14.79 -10.26
N LEU A 58 1.34 -14.69 -9.65
CA LEU A 58 0.07 -14.95 -10.34
C LEU A 58 -0.30 -13.84 -11.33
N ALA A 59 0.03 -12.58 -11.04
CA ALA A 59 -0.15 -11.46 -11.96
C ALA A 59 0.66 -11.69 -13.25
N HIS A 60 1.92 -12.12 -13.11
CA HIS A 60 2.77 -12.50 -14.24
C HIS A 60 2.23 -13.72 -14.97
N PHE A 61 1.89 -14.80 -14.26
CA PHE A 61 1.34 -16.03 -14.84
C PHE A 61 0.06 -15.79 -15.64
N ALA A 62 -0.89 -15.03 -15.08
CA ALA A 62 -2.18 -14.74 -15.70
C ALA A 62 -2.15 -13.51 -16.64
N LYS A 63 -0.97 -12.89 -16.84
CA LYS A 63 -0.77 -11.70 -17.68
C LYS A 63 -1.69 -10.53 -17.32
N ILE A 64 -1.75 -10.21 -16.02
CA ILE A 64 -2.57 -9.11 -15.47
C ILE A 64 -1.64 -8.02 -14.90
N PRO A 65 -1.01 -7.20 -15.76
CA PRO A 65 -0.08 -6.18 -15.27
C PRO A 65 -0.77 -5.09 -14.41
N SER A 66 -2.09 -4.90 -14.58
CA SER A 66 -2.85 -3.85 -13.89
C SER A 66 -2.84 -3.94 -12.36
N ILE A 67 -2.60 -5.12 -11.80
CA ILE A 67 -2.59 -5.34 -10.35
C ILE A 67 -1.19 -5.32 -9.73
N LEU A 68 -0.14 -5.34 -10.58
CA LEU A 68 1.26 -5.40 -10.12
C LEU A 68 1.61 -4.27 -9.15
N PRO A 69 1.24 -2.99 -9.37
CA PRO A 69 1.64 -1.93 -8.45
C PRO A 69 1.07 -2.14 -7.03
N ALA A 70 -0.19 -2.59 -6.90
CA ALA A 70 -0.78 -2.92 -5.60
C ALA A 70 -0.13 -4.17 -4.97
N ALA A 71 0.16 -5.19 -5.77
CA ALA A 71 0.81 -6.42 -5.29
C ALA A 71 2.25 -6.17 -4.81
N LEU A 72 3.03 -5.37 -5.54
CA LEU A 72 4.39 -4.99 -5.14
C LEU A 72 4.38 -4.09 -3.90
N LEU A 73 3.42 -3.16 -3.78
CA LEU A 73 3.21 -2.39 -2.54
C LEU A 73 2.91 -3.31 -1.36
N HIS A 74 2.13 -4.37 -1.57
CA HIS A 74 1.88 -5.37 -0.53
C HIS A 74 3.17 -6.12 -0.15
N CYS A 75 3.98 -6.52 -1.13
CA CYS A 75 5.26 -7.20 -0.86
C CYS A 75 6.26 -6.35 -0.07
N MET A 76 6.13 -5.01 -0.06
CA MET A 76 6.96 -4.16 0.80
C MET A 76 6.75 -4.41 2.30
N GLN A 77 5.67 -5.08 2.70
CA GLN A 77 5.40 -5.46 4.10
C GLN A 77 6.21 -6.67 4.55
N LEU A 78 6.77 -7.43 3.60
CA LEU A 78 7.47 -8.68 3.88
C LEU A 78 8.81 -8.41 4.57
N ASP A 79 9.13 -9.28 5.51
CA ASP A 79 10.45 -9.33 6.13
C ASP A 79 11.53 -9.54 5.06
N PRO A 80 12.73 -8.95 5.22
CA PRO A 80 13.83 -9.13 4.28
C PRO A 80 14.16 -10.61 4.02
N ASP A 81 14.05 -11.47 5.04
CA ASP A 81 14.27 -12.90 4.89
C ASP A 81 13.24 -13.55 3.96
N VAL A 82 11.96 -13.17 4.05
CA VAL A 82 10.92 -13.70 3.14
C VAL A 82 11.13 -13.17 1.72
N LEU A 83 11.58 -11.93 1.57
CA LEU A 83 11.87 -11.34 0.26
C LEU A 83 13.01 -12.07 -0.47
N ILE A 84 14.01 -12.56 0.28
CA ILE A 84 15.23 -13.19 -0.26
C ILE A 84 15.10 -14.72 -0.33
N GLN A 85 14.66 -15.34 0.77
CA GLN A 85 14.60 -16.79 0.94
C GLN A 85 13.27 -17.38 0.46
N GLY A 86 12.34 -16.54 0.04
CA GLY A 86 11.02 -16.93 -0.42
C GLY A 86 10.03 -17.14 0.72
N TRP A 87 8.77 -17.28 0.32
CA TRP A 87 7.67 -17.52 1.22
C TRP A 87 7.31 -19.00 1.31
N HIS A 88 7.37 -19.56 2.52
CA HIS A 88 6.98 -20.94 2.80
C HIS A 88 5.47 -21.09 2.86
N ARG A 89 4.91 -21.90 1.96
CA ARG A 89 3.51 -22.26 1.95
C ARG A 89 3.18 -23.32 2.99
N PRO A 90 1.91 -23.42 3.42
CA PRO A 90 1.45 -24.48 4.31
C PRO A 90 1.65 -25.91 3.76
N ASP A 91 1.78 -26.06 2.44
CA ASP A 91 2.01 -27.35 1.78
C ASP A 91 3.50 -27.75 1.71
N GLY A 92 4.40 -26.95 2.31
CA GLY A 92 5.84 -27.19 2.33
C GLY A 92 6.58 -26.69 1.08
N THR A 93 5.87 -26.15 0.09
CA THR A 93 6.52 -25.52 -1.07
C THR A 93 6.98 -24.10 -0.75
N VAL A 94 8.01 -23.62 -1.47
CA VAL A 94 8.51 -22.25 -1.32
C VAL A 94 8.24 -21.48 -2.60
N GLU A 95 7.63 -20.31 -2.46
CA GLU A 95 7.41 -19.38 -3.57
C GLU A 95 8.40 -18.23 -3.48
N PHE A 96 9.07 -17.96 -4.59
CA PHE A 96 10.06 -16.89 -4.70
C PHE A 96 9.52 -15.78 -5.58
N LEU A 97 9.89 -14.54 -5.27
CA LEU A 97 9.78 -13.45 -6.22
C LEU A 97 10.86 -13.62 -7.30
N SER A 98 10.58 -13.12 -8.49
CA SER A 98 11.64 -12.98 -9.49
C SER A 98 12.70 -11.99 -8.99
N PRO A 99 13.98 -12.13 -9.38
CA PRO A 99 15.00 -11.13 -9.05
C PRO A 99 14.62 -9.71 -9.49
N GLU A 100 13.92 -9.60 -10.62
CA GLU A 100 13.41 -8.33 -11.16
C GLU A 100 12.36 -7.70 -10.23
N ASP A 101 11.38 -8.47 -9.78
CA ASP A 101 10.35 -7.96 -8.84
C ASP A 101 10.96 -7.56 -7.49
N THR A 102 11.97 -8.29 -7.01
CA THR A 102 12.73 -7.90 -5.82
C THR A 102 13.40 -6.55 -6.01
N VAL A 103 14.03 -6.31 -7.17
CA VAL A 103 14.61 -5.00 -7.51
C VAL A 103 13.54 -3.91 -7.57
N HIS A 104 12.39 -4.16 -8.21
CA HIS A 104 11.27 -3.22 -8.24
C HIS A 104 10.82 -2.84 -6.82
N ILE A 105 10.67 -3.82 -5.92
CA ILE A 105 10.26 -3.56 -4.53
C ILE A 105 11.27 -2.67 -3.80
N LEU A 106 12.56 -2.95 -3.93
CA LEU A 106 13.62 -2.17 -3.28
C LEU A 106 13.67 -0.73 -3.83
N GLN A 107 13.65 -0.56 -5.15
CA GLN A 107 13.62 0.75 -5.79
C GLN A 107 12.35 1.54 -5.43
N GLY A 108 11.21 0.87 -5.36
CA GLY A 108 9.96 1.47 -4.93
C GLY A 108 10.03 1.95 -3.48
N ARG A 109 10.63 1.16 -2.57
CA ARG A 109 10.80 1.55 -1.16
C ARG A 109 11.61 2.83 -1.06
N ASP A 110 12.75 2.89 -1.75
CA ASP A 110 13.62 4.07 -1.76
C ASP A 110 12.93 5.29 -2.37
N SER A 111 12.20 5.11 -3.46
CA SER A 111 11.50 6.19 -4.16
C SER A 111 10.38 6.80 -3.31
N ILE A 112 9.52 5.96 -2.70
CA ILE A 112 8.44 6.43 -1.82
C ILE A 112 9.03 7.11 -0.57
N TRP A 113 10.09 6.54 0.00
CA TRP A 113 10.75 7.15 1.15
C TRP A 113 11.34 8.52 0.83
N SER A 114 12.01 8.66 -0.31
CA SER A 114 12.57 9.94 -0.77
C SER A 114 11.49 11.01 -0.95
N ASP A 115 10.38 10.64 -1.59
CA ASP A 115 9.22 11.51 -1.81
C ASP A 115 8.58 11.96 -0.48
N ARG A 116 8.45 11.05 0.49
CA ARG A 116 7.86 11.36 1.81
C ARG A 116 8.80 12.12 2.73
N ARG A 117 10.11 11.86 2.72
CA ARG A 117 11.09 12.47 3.64
C ARG A 117 11.27 13.96 3.41
N THR A 118 11.11 14.42 2.17
CA THR A 118 11.31 15.83 1.80
C THR A 118 10.12 16.73 2.16
N ALA A 119 9.06 16.17 2.77
CA ALA A 119 7.82 16.83 3.15
C ALA A 119 8.00 18.02 4.12
N PRO A 120 7.94 19.28 3.65
CA PRO A 120 8.09 20.44 4.52
C PRO A 120 6.91 20.61 5.48
N TRP A 121 5.73 20.10 5.08
CA TRP A 121 4.49 20.20 5.85
C TRP A 121 4.54 19.44 7.18
N LEU A 122 5.34 18.38 7.28
CA LEU A 122 5.49 17.62 8.52
C LEU A 122 6.47 18.31 9.47
N LEU A 123 7.52 18.93 8.93
CA LEU A 123 8.56 19.61 9.71
C LEU A 123 8.12 21.01 10.18
N HIS A 124 7.29 21.70 9.40
CA HIS A 124 6.81 23.06 9.70
C HIS A 124 5.29 23.20 9.51
N PRO A 125 4.48 22.37 10.20
CA PRO A 125 3.02 22.40 10.07
C PRO A 125 2.45 23.73 10.57
N GLN A 126 1.51 24.28 9.80
CA GLN A 126 0.82 25.53 10.13
C GLN A 126 -0.62 25.23 10.56
N CYS A 127 -1.15 26.05 11.46
CA CYS A 127 -2.57 25.99 11.80
C CYS A 127 -3.44 26.35 10.59
N SER A 128 -4.67 25.82 10.58
CA SER A 128 -5.69 26.25 9.63
C SER A 128 -6.05 27.73 9.84
N SER A 129 -6.42 28.44 8.78
CA SER A 129 -6.96 29.81 8.89
C SER A 129 -8.24 29.90 9.71
N LYS A 130 -8.92 28.77 9.95
CA LYS A 130 -10.13 28.64 10.79
C LYS A 130 -9.83 27.99 12.14
N CYS A 131 -8.57 28.05 12.61
CA CYS A 131 -8.16 27.47 13.89
C CYS A 131 -8.88 28.17 15.05
N SER A 132 -9.47 27.38 15.96
CA SER A 132 -10.14 27.91 17.16
C SER A 132 -9.25 27.94 18.40
N ASP A 133 -8.08 27.29 18.36
CA ASP A 133 -7.10 27.25 19.45
C ASP A 133 -5.68 27.27 18.87
N GLN A 134 -5.17 28.48 18.64
CA GLN A 134 -3.88 28.67 17.98
C GLN A 134 -2.74 28.09 18.82
N THR A 135 -2.73 28.29 20.13
CA THR A 135 -1.65 27.86 21.01
C THR A 135 -1.61 26.34 21.15
N GLY A 136 -2.76 25.71 21.44
CA GLY A 136 -2.84 24.26 21.57
C GLY A 136 -2.57 23.55 20.27
N CYS A 137 -3.14 24.02 19.15
CA CYS A 137 -2.89 23.41 17.84
C CYS A 137 -1.45 23.60 17.38
N THR A 138 -0.81 24.76 17.59
CA THR A 138 0.59 24.95 17.20
C THR A 138 1.51 24.03 18.00
N THR A 139 1.24 23.88 19.30
CA THR A 139 1.97 22.95 20.17
C THR A 139 1.79 21.50 19.73
N ALA A 140 0.56 21.10 19.39
CA ALA A 140 0.30 19.74 18.91
C ALA A 140 0.95 19.48 17.54
N LEU A 141 0.80 20.42 16.61
CA LEU A 141 1.38 20.32 15.27
C LEU A 141 2.92 20.20 15.32
N SER A 142 3.60 20.90 16.23
CA SER A 142 5.06 20.79 16.37
C SER A 142 5.54 19.41 16.86
N GLN A 143 4.66 18.59 17.42
CA GLN A 143 4.96 17.20 17.82
C GLN A 143 4.78 16.19 16.68
N LEU A 144 4.20 16.59 15.54
CA LEU A 144 3.95 15.67 14.41
C LEU A 144 5.19 14.91 13.92
N PRO A 145 6.38 15.52 13.79
CA PRO A 145 7.59 14.77 13.44
C PRO A 145 7.90 13.64 14.42
N GLN A 146 7.70 13.86 15.72
CA GLN A 146 7.97 12.84 16.74
C GLN A 146 6.97 11.70 16.67
N ASP A 147 5.68 12.01 16.49
CA ASP A 147 4.64 11.00 16.28
C ASP A 147 4.91 10.19 15.01
N ALA A 148 5.30 10.85 13.92
CA ALA A 148 5.65 10.19 12.66
C ALA A 148 6.81 9.19 12.82
N LEU A 149 7.83 9.55 13.59
CA LEU A 149 8.95 8.66 13.90
C LEU A 149 8.50 7.49 14.79
N ARG A 150 7.77 7.79 15.87
CA ARG A 150 7.33 6.79 16.85
C ARG A 150 6.42 5.73 16.23
N GLU A 151 5.51 6.16 15.37
CA GLU A 151 4.52 5.32 14.71
C GLU A 151 5.04 4.74 13.38
N GLY A 152 6.34 4.91 13.08
CA GLY A 152 7.00 4.27 11.95
C GLY A 152 6.54 4.78 10.57
N TYR A 153 6.00 6.00 10.46
CA TYR A 153 5.43 6.55 9.22
C TYR A 153 6.39 6.50 8.02
N PHE A 154 7.70 6.68 8.29
CA PHE A 154 8.75 6.62 7.27
C PHE A 154 9.25 5.20 6.99
N HIS A 155 9.04 4.27 7.91
CA HIS A 155 9.47 2.88 7.75
C HIS A 155 8.36 2.05 7.07
N HIS A 156 7.10 2.33 7.40
CA HIS A 156 5.92 1.69 6.85
C HIS A 156 5.43 2.42 5.60
N VAL A 157 6.31 2.61 4.61
CA VAL A 157 6.00 3.34 3.36
C VAL A 157 4.82 2.73 2.57
N TRP A 158 4.56 1.43 2.80
CA TRP A 158 3.43 0.69 2.25
C TRP A 158 2.09 1.01 2.91
N ASP A 159 2.10 1.59 4.11
CA ASP A 159 0.88 2.01 4.76
C ASP A 159 0.41 3.35 4.18
N LEU A 160 -0.73 3.28 3.51
CA LEU A 160 -1.44 4.40 2.92
C LEU A 160 -2.69 4.75 3.75
N SER A 161 -2.79 4.25 4.98
CA SER A 161 -3.81 4.68 5.93
C SER A 161 -3.62 6.16 6.30
N ASN A 162 -4.71 6.81 6.73
CA ASN A 162 -4.64 8.18 7.21
C ASN A 162 -4.49 8.18 8.75
N PRO A 163 -3.40 8.74 9.30
CA PRO A 163 -3.20 8.81 10.75
C PRO A 163 -4.31 9.54 11.52
N CYS A 164 -5.04 10.43 10.85
CA CYS A 164 -6.20 11.12 11.44
C CYS A 164 -7.39 10.18 11.69
N ASP A 165 -7.45 9.04 11.00
CA ASP A 165 -8.56 8.08 11.03
C ASP A 165 -8.23 6.88 11.92
N SER A 166 -6.99 6.40 11.88
CA SER A 166 -6.49 5.34 12.76
C SER A 166 -6.32 5.81 14.21
N GLN A 167 -6.24 7.13 14.44
CA GLN A 167 -5.98 7.72 15.75
C GLN A 167 -4.66 7.22 16.38
N SER A 168 -3.69 6.80 15.57
CA SER A 168 -2.39 6.33 16.07
C SER A 168 -1.56 7.46 16.66
N TRP A 169 -1.67 8.68 16.12
CA TRP A 169 -0.81 9.81 16.51
C TRP A 169 -1.47 10.65 17.62
N PRO A 170 -0.88 10.73 18.83
CA PRO A 170 -1.43 11.51 19.93
C PRO A 170 -1.68 12.99 19.60
N SER A 171 -0.76 13.64 18.88
CA SER A 171 -0.89 15.06 18.53
C SER A 171 -2.11 15.36 17.66
N LEU A 172 -2.50 14.44 16.76
CA LEU A 172 -3.68 14.60 15.90
C LEU A 172 -5.00 14.52 16.68
N LYS A 173 -5.00 13.95 17.90
CA LYS A 173 -6.21 13.82 18.74
C LYS A 173 -6.61 15.14 19.39
N VAL A 174 -5.63 15.97 19.72
CA VAL A 174 -5.82 17.22 20.46
C VAL A 174 -6.02 18.43 19.56
N LEU A 175 -5.86 18.27 18.24
CA LEU A 175 -6.13 19.34 17.28
C LEU A 175 -7.60 19.76 17.31
N CYS A 176 -7.83 21.08 17.17
CA CYS A 176 -9.17 21.58 16.89
C CYS A 176 -9.71 20.99 15.58
N ARG A 177 -11.05 21.00 15.42
CA ARG A 177 -11.73 20.42 14.25
C ARG A 177 -11.18 20.93 12.91
N ALA A 178 -10.92 22.24 12.79
CA ALA A 178 -10.42 22.84 11.56
C ALA A 178 -9.02 22.34 11.19
N CYS A 179 -8.08 22.34 12.15
CA CYS A 179 -6.72 21.83 11.95
C CYS A 179 -6.73 20.33 11.65
N LYS A 180 -7.56 19.53 12.35
CA LYS A 180 -7.70 18.10 12.08
C LYS A 180 -8.23 17.82 10.67
N CYS A 181 -9.25 18.56 10.20
CA CYS A 181 -9.75 18.42 8.84
C CYS A 181 -8.68 18.78 7.79
N MET A 182 -7.91 19.84 8.03
CA MET A 182 -6.81 20.25 7.15
C MET A 182 -5.74 19.16 7.07
N MET A 183 -5.31 18.60 8.21
CA MET A 183 -4.31 17.52 8.26
C MET A 183 -4.83 16.26 7.57
N ARG A 184 -6.07 15.84 7.84
CA ARG A 184 -6.70 14.70 7.16
C ARG A 184 -6.68 14.87 5.64
N ALA A 185 -7.07 16.04 5.14
CA ALA A 185 -7.03 16.37 3.71
C ALA A 185 -5.60 16.40 3.15
N HIS A 186 -4.60 16.74 3.98
CA HIS A 186 -3.20 16.71 3.60
C HIS A 186 -2.69 15.27 3.41
N PHE A 187 -2.89 14.41 4.40
CA PHE A 187 -2.56 12.98 4.32
C PHE A 187 -3.26 12.28 3.15
N ASN A 188 -4.56 12.53 2.95
CA ASN A 188 -5.30 11.95 1.82
C ASN A 188 -4.70 12.34 0.47
N ARG A 189 -4.28 13.60 0.30
CA ARG A 189 -3.62 14.05 -0.94
C ARG A 189 -2.29 13.34 -1.16
N ILE A 190 -1.49 13.18 -0.11
CA ILE A 190 -0.21 12.46 -0.19
C ILE A 190 -0.44 11.00 -0.53
N ASN A 191 -1.31 10.31 0.20
CA ASN A 191 -1.58 8.90 -0.03
C ASN A 191 -2.12 8.67 -1.46
N GLN A 192 -2.99 9.56 -1.96
CA GLN A 192 -3.50 9.52 -3.33
C GLN A 192 -2.41 9.78 -4.37
N ALA A 193 -1.49 10.72 -4.11
CA ALA A 193 -0.34 10.98 -4.98
C ALA A 193 0.61 9.79 -5.00
N THR A 194 0.96 9.24 -3.83
CA THR A 194 1.76 8.03 -3.70
C THR A 194 1.13 6.88 -4.49
N TRP A 195 -0.18 6.64 -4.33
CA TRP A 195 -0.91 5.59 -5.06
C TRP A 195 -0.81 5.74 -6.57
N ARG A 196 -1.08 6.94 -7.10
CA ARG A 196 -1.01 7.22 -8.54
C ARG A 196 0.39 7.01 -9.11
N ASN A 197 1.42 7.30 -8.31
CA ASN A 197 2.82 7.17 -8.71
C ASN A 197 3.38 5.76 -8.50
N LEU A 198 2.63 4.80 -7.92
CA LEU A 198 3.15 3.45 -7.68
C LEU A 198 3.76 2.78 -8.92
N PRO A 199 3.13 2.79 -10.12
CA PRO A 199 3.74 2.22 -11.31
C PRO A 199 5.13 2.83 -11.59
N ALA A 200 5.27 4.15 -11.45
CA ALA A 200 6.53 4.84 -11.65
C ALA A 200 7.57 4.50 -10.56
N TYR A 201 7.17 4.46 -9.28
CA TYR A 201 8.07 4.08 -8.18
C TYR A 201 8.61 2.65 -8.34
N PHE A 202 7.79 1.75 -8.90
CA PHE A 202 8.19 0.38 -9.20
C PHE A 202 8.83 0.19 -10.58
N ASN A 203 9.09 1.26 -11.34
CA ASN A 203 9.64 1.19 -12.71
C ASN A 203 8.82 0.31 -13.67
N LEU A 204 7.49 0.24 -13.46
CA LEU A 204 6.57 -0.50 -14.32
C LEU A 204 6.13 0.34 -15.53
N PRO A 205 5.71 -0.31 -16.64
CA PRO A 205 5.10 0.39 -17.77
C PRO A 205 3.85 1.21 -17.37
N PRO A 206 3.53 2.29 -18.08
CA PRO A 206 2.32 3.07 -17.83
C PRO A 206 1.06 2.21 -17.95
N LEU A 207 0.15 2.34 -16.97
CA LEU A 207 -1.14 1.65 -16.92
C LEU A 207 -2.27 2.66 -17.15
N LEU A 208 -3.06 2.47 -18.21
CA LEU A 208 -4.12 3.40 -18.62
C LEU A 208 -5.20 3.63 -17.54
N ASP A 209 -5.58 2.57 -16.83
CA ASP A 209 -6.69 2.60 -15.86
C ASP A 209 -6.23 2.77 -14.40
N TRP A 210 -4.95 3.06 -14.15
CA TRP A 210 -4.39 3.13 -12.80
C TRP A 210 -4.64 4.48 -12.12
N GLY A 211 -5.23 4.49 -10.90
CA GLY A 211 -5.39 5.72 -10.11
C GLY A 211 -6.44 5.69 -9.00
#